data_AF-A0A2E5XI65-F1
#
_entry.id   AF-A0A2E5XI65-F1
#
_cell.length_a   1.000
_cell.length_b   1.000
_cell.length_c   1.000
_cell.angle_alpha   90.00
_cell.angle_beta   90.00
_cell.angle_gamma   90.00
#
_symmetry.space_group_name_H-M   'P 1'
#
loop_
_entity.id
_entity.type
_entity.pdbx_description
1 polymer ?
#
loop_
_entity_poly.entity_id
_entity_poly.type
_entity_poly.pdbx_seq_one_letter_code
_entity_poly.pdbx_strand_id
1 'polypeptide(L)'
;DYLLGKLCGVLLLILAGLAVMTVLLDAVLWYRTQTILSDFDKVAAILVEQGQFTAMERNEARSELLSQGVTWDLQAAVLVIFFEAAIISALALLVSTFSSSTLFTVVISTLCYFIGNFIADGLDHWRGTSGMEEGGIGELSTTAIFVAFPDYRPFKIVDEVVAGQVFPPEVLGGLALSTGLYVSLYVVLSWFIFANKEI
;
A
#
# COMPACT_ATOMS: atom_id res chain seq x y z
N ASP A 1 11.99 26.17 2.26
CA ASP A 1 12.46 25.49 1.03
C ASP A 1 13.29 24.23 1.23
N TYR A 2 14.34 24.22 2.06
CA TYR A 2 15.25 23.07 2.17
C TYR A 2 14.55 21.72 2.50
N LEU A 3 13.57 21.72 3.41
CA LEU A 3 12.85 20.49 3.81
C LEU A 3 11.94 19.95 2.69
N LEU A 4 11.22 20.82 1.98
CA LEU A 4 10.35 20.43 0.86
C LEU A 4 11.16 19.87 -0.31
N GLY A 5 12.31 20.49 -0.62
CA GLY A 5 13.23 19.99 -1.65
C GLY A 5 13.80 18.61 -1.29
N LYS A 6 14.16 18.38 -0.02
CA LYS A 6 14.63 17.08 0.45
C LYS A 6 13.54 16.01 0.34
N LEU A 7 12.31 16.31 0.78
CA LEU A 7 11.18 15.38 0.67
C LEU A 7 10.91 15.03 -0.80
N CYS A 8 10.79 16.05 -1.66
CA CYS A 8 10.50 15.84 -3.08
C CYS A 8 11.58 14.99 -3.76
N GLY A 9 12.86 15.21 -3.42
CA GLY A 9 13.95 14.36 -3.90
C GLY A 9 13.83 12.90 -3.47
N VAL A 10 13.47 12.64 -2.21
CA VAL A 10 13.25 11.27 -1.71
C VAL A 10 12.03 10.64 -2.38
N LEU A 11 10.93 11.36 -2.51
CA LEU A 11 9.72 10.87 -3.18
C LEU A 11 9.98 10.54 -4.66
N LEU A 12 10.74 11.37 -5.37
CA LEU A 12 11.11 11.11 -6.76
C LEU A 12 11.99 9.85 -6.86
N LEU A 13 12.94 9.69 -5.93
CA LEU A 13 13.80 8.50 -5.90
C LEU A 13 12.98 7.22 -5.65
N ILE A 14 12.03 7.26 -4.71
CA ILE A 14 11.10 6.16 -4.44
C ILE A 14 10.27 5.87 -5.69
N LEU A 15 9.70 6.89 -6.33
CA LEU A 15 8.89 6.75 -7.54
C LEU A 15 9.69 6.11 -8.67
N ALA A 16 10.92 6.59 -8.91
CA ALA A 16 11.79 6.04 -9.96
C ALA A 16 12.17 4.58 -9.67
N GLY A 17 12.52 4.27 -8.42
CA GLY A 17 12.85 2.90 -8.01
C GLY A 17 11.65 1.95 -8.17
N LEU A 18 10.47 2.40 -7.73
CA LEU A 18 9.22 1.65 -7.85
C LEU A 18 8.87 1.44 -9.32
N ALA A 19 8.93 2.47 -10.16
CA ALA A 19 8.64 2.37 -11.58
C ALA A 19 9.54 1.34 -12.29
N VAL A 20 10.84 1.33 -11.99
CA VAL A 20 11.77 0.33 -12.55
C VAL A 20 11.39 -1.08 -12.07
N MET A 21 11.10 -1.24 -10.78
CA MET A 21 10.69 -2.53 -10.22
C MET A 21 9.39 -3.04 -10.85
N THR A 22 8.39 -2.16 -10.99
CA THR A 22 7.09 -2.47 -11.61
C THR A 22 7.28 -2.94 -13.05
N VAL A 23 8.04 -2.22 -13.87
CA VAL A 23 8.28 -2.60 -15.27
C VAL A 23 8.95 -3.98 -15.36
N LEU A 24 9.95 -4.25 -14.51
CA LEU A 24 10.64 -5.54 -14.51
C LEU A 24 9.72 -6.68 -14.05
N LEU A 25 8.96 -6.48 -12.98
CA LEU A 25 8.06 -7.50 -12.44
C LEU A 25 6.88 -7.74 -13.37
N ASP A 26 6.31 -6.71 -13.99
CA ASP A 26 5.26 -6.85 -15.00
C ASP A 26 5.74 -7.67 -16.19
N ALA A 27 6.97 -7.45 -16.66
CA ALA A 27 7.54 -8.24 -17.75
C ALA A 27 7.71 -9.72 -17.36
N VAL A 28 8.19 -9.99 -16.14
CA VAL A 28 8.32 -11.36 -15.61
C VAL A 28 6.95 -12.02 -15.46
N LEU A 29 5.97 -11.30 -14.93
CA LEU A 29 4.62 -11.79 -14.68
C LEU A 29 3.92 -12.08 -16.01
N TRP A 30 4.04 -11.19 -16.99
CA TRP A 30 3.53 -11.40 -18.35
C TRP A 30 4.11 -12.65 -19.03
N TYR A 31 5.41 -12.91 -18.86
CA TYR A 31 6.06 -14.11 -19.39
C TYR A 31 5.60 -15.39 -18.66
N ARG A 32 5.49 -15.32 -17.33
CA ARG A 32 4.97 -16.43 -16.50
C ARG A 32 3.53 -16.76 -16.85
N THR A 33 2.65 -15.76 -16.95
CA THR A 33 1.23 -15.94 -17.28
C THR A 33 1.07 -16.59 -18.64
N GLN A 34 1.83 -16.18 -19.67
CA GLN A 34 1.77 -16.84 -20.99
C GLN A 34 2.22 -18.30 -20.96
N THR A 35 3.28 -18.59 -20.20
CA THR A 35 3.77 -19.97 -20.07
C THR A 35 2.69 -20.86 -19.44
N ILE A 36 2.11 -20.41 -18.33
CA ILE A 36 1.05 -21.12 -17.60
C ILE A 36 -0.21 -21.25 -18.47
N LEU A 37 -0.59 -20.20 -19.20
CA LEU A 37 -1.75 -20.23 -20.09
C LEU A 37 -1.56 -21.24 -21.22
N SER A 38 -0.36 -21.32 -21.80
CA SER A 38 -0.05 -22.28 -22.87
C SER A 38 -0.05 -23.73 -22.39
N ASP A 39 0.33 -23.97 -21.14
CA ASP A 39 0.29 -25.31 -20.54
C ASP A 39 -1.14 -25.68 -20.11
N PHE A 40 -1.90 -24.71 -19.60
CA PHE A 40 -3.33 -24.89 -19.31
C PHE A 40 -4.12 -25.20 -20.59
N ASP A 41 -3.90 -24.48 -21.69
CA ASP A 41 -4.61 -24.72 -22.96
C ASP A 41 -4.33 -26.12 -23.53
N LYS A 42 -3.11 -26.66 -23.36
CA LYS A 42 -2.76 -28.04 -23.77
C LYS A 42 -3.48 -29.09 -22.90
N VAL A 43 -3.44 -28.92 -21.58
CA VAL A 43 -4.08 -29.86 -20.63
C VAL A 43 -5.60 -29.82 -20.78
N ALA A 44 -6.15 -28.61 -20.93
CA ALA A 44 -7.58 -28.41 -21.09
C ALA A 44 -8.08 -28.88 -22.47
N ALA A 45 -7.23 -28.90 -23.52
CA ALA A 45 -7.57 -29.55 -24.79
C ALA A 45 -7.74 -31.07 -24.63
N ILE A 46 -6.83 -31.71 -23.89
CA ILE A 46 -6.89 -33.16 -23.63
C ILE A 46 -8.11 -33.52 -22.75
N LEU A 47 -8.43 -32.69 -21.75
CA LEU A 47 -9.57 -32.91 -20.85
C LEU A 47 -10.94 -32.70 -21.52
N VAL A 48 -11.04 -31.77 -22.48
CA VAL A 48 -12.23 -31.60 -23.33
C VAL A 48 -12.41 -32.79 -24.27
N GLU A 49 -11.31 -33.32 -24.83
CA GLU A 49 -11.34 -34.52 -25.69
C GLU A 49 -11.75 -35.78 -24.90
N GLN A 50 -11.41 -35.85 -23.60
CA GLN A 50 -11.85 -36.90 -22.68
C GLN A 50 -13.27 -36.70 -22.11
N GLY A 51 -13.98 -35.63 -22.49
CA GLY A 51 -15.36 -35.37 -22.06
C GLY A 51 -15.53 -34.99 -20.59
N GLN A 52 -14.44 -34.64 -19.89
CA GLN A 52 -14.46 -34.20 -18.48
C GLN A 52 -14.53 -32.68 -18.32
N PHE A 53 -14.32 -31.91 -19.40
CA PHE A 53 -14.43 -30.45 -19.40
C PHE A 53 -15.38 -29.97 -20.49
N THR A 54 -16.31 -29.09 -20.15
CA THR A 54 -17.13 -28.36 -21.13
C THR A 54 -16.37 -27.13 -21.64
N ALA A 55 -16.62 -26.72 -22.90
CA ALA A 55 -15.99 -25.53 -23.48
C ALA A 55 -16.24 -24.23 -22.68
N MET A 56 -17.33 -24.16 -21.91
CA MET A 56 -17.64 -23.05 -21.00
C MET A 56 -16.75 -23.04 -19.74
N GLU A 57 -16.56 -24.19 -19.07
CA GLU A 57 -15.72 -24.30 -17.86
C GLU A 57 -14.25 -24.00 -18.16
N ARG A 58 -13.78 -24.33 -19.37
CA ARG A 58 -12.45 -23.91 -19.83
C ARG A 58 -12.30 -22.40 -19.90
N ASN A 59 -13.33 -21.71 -20.40
CA ASN A 59 -13.27 -20.26 -20.59
C ASN A 59 -13.34 -19.53 -19.24
N GLU A 60 -14.09 -20.07 -18.28
CA GLU A 60 -14.16 -19.55 -16.90
C GLU A 60 -12.83 -19.72 -16.17
N ALA A 61 -12.25 -20.92 -16.16
CA ALA A 61 -10.95 -21.17 -15.56
C ALA A 61 -9.83 -20.36 -16.23
N ARG A 62 -9.91 -20.15 -17.55
CA ARG A 62 -9.00 -19.27 -18.29
C ARG A 62 -9.16 -17.81 -17.87
N SER A 63 -10.37 -17.36 -17.60
CA SER A 63 -10.63 -15.99 -17.13
C SER A 63 -10.09 -15.75 -15.72
N GLU A 64 -10.18 -16.75 -14.83
CA GLU A 64 -9.63 -16.70 -13.48
C GLU A 64 -8.09 -16.71 -13.48
N LEU A 65 -7.46 -17.44 -14.40
CA LEU A 65 -6.01 -17.38 -14.58
C LEU A 65 -5.54 -16.02 -15.13
N LEU A 66 -6.37 -15.36 -15.94
CA LEU A 66 -6.06 -14.03 -16.47
C LEU A 66 -6.26 -12.92 -15.44
N SER A 67 -7.18 -13.09 -14.47
CA SER A 67 -7.35 -12.12 -13.38
C SER A 67 -6.16 -12.10 -12.41
N GLN A 68 -5.38 -13.19 -12.34
CA GLN A 68 -4.11 -13.26 -11.61
C GLN A 68 -2.90 -12.74 -12.42
N GLY A 69 -3.13 -12.26 -13.66
CA GLY A 69 -2.10 -11.71 -14.53
C GLY A 69 -1.79 -10.23 -14.26
N VAL A 70 -1.13 -9.57 -15.23
CA VAL A 70 -0.90 -8.12 -15.17
C VAL A 70 -2.22 -7.39 -15.44
N THR A 71 -2.86 -6.89 -14.38
CA THR A 71 -4.12 -6.15 -14.44
C THR A 71 -3.92 -4.67 -14.12
N TRP A 72 -4.91 -3.84 -14.48
CA TRP A 72 -4.92 -2.43 -14.08
C TRP A 72 -5.09 -2.26 -12.57
N ASP A 73 -5.76 -3.21 -11.91
CA ASP A 73 -5.89 -3.27 -10.46
C ASP A 73 -4.52 -3.40 -9.77
N LEU A 74 -3.63 -4.24 -10.33
CA LEU A 74 -2.27 -4.39 -9.84
C LEU A 74 -1.49 -3.06 -9.87
N GLN A 75 -1.67 -2.27 -10.92
CA GLN A 75 -1.04 -0.95 -11.03
C GLN A 75 -1.60 0.04 -10.01
N ALA A 76 -2.91 -0.03 -9.72
CA ALA A 76 -3.51 0.77 -8.65
C ALA A 76 -2.94 0.37 -7.28
N ALA A 77 -2.75 -0.93 -7.02
CA ALA A 77 -2.11 -1.41 -5.79
C ALA A 77 -0.65 -0.92 -5.66
N VAL A 78 0.13 -0.94 -6.75
CA VAL A 78 1.49 -0.35 -6.77
C VAL A 78 1.46 1.14 -6.40
N LEU A 79 0.48 1.89 -6.91
CA LEU A 79 0.30 3.30 -6.55
C LEU A 79 -0.03 3.49 -5.06
N VAL A 80 -0.81 2.58 -4.46
CA VAL A 80 -1.09 2.58 -3.01
C VAL A 80 0.18 2.33 -2.20
N ILE A 81 1.06 1.43 -2.64
CA ILE A 81 2.38 1.21 -2.01
C ILE A 81 3.24 2.49 -2.08
N PHE A 82 3.18 3.23 -3.19
CA PHE A 82 3.88 4.51 -3.31
C PHE A 82 3.36 5.54 -2.28
N PHE A 83 2.05 5.62 -2.09
CA PHE A 83 1.43 6.49 -1.10
C PHE A 83 1.86 6.15 0.33
N GLU A 84 1.89 4.86 0.68
CA GLU A 84 2.38 4.41 1.97
C GLU A 84 3.86 4.80 2.18
N ALA A 85 4.71 4.56 1.18
CA ALA A 85 6.11 4.94 1.21
C ALA A 85 6.30 6.46 1.35
N ALA A 86 5.41 7.27 0.78
CA ALA A 86 5.43 8.72 0.92
C ALA A 86 5.15 9.17 2.37
N ILE A 87 4.19 8.54 3.05
CA ILE A 87 3.90 8.80 4.47
C ILE A 87 5.12 8.45 5.33
N ILE A 88 5.71 7.28 5.10
CA ILE A 88 6.91 6.82 5.83
C ILE A 88 8.08 7.78 5.60
N SER A 89 8.26 8.26 4.36
CA SER A 89 9.30 9.23 4.04
C SER A 89 9.11 10.55 4.78
N ALA A 90 7.87 11.07 4.83
CA ALA A 90 7.55 12.30 5.56
C ALA A 90 7.77 12.15 7.07
N LEU A 91 7.38 11.00 7.65
CA LEU A 91 7.62 10.68 9.05
C LEU A 91 9.12 10.58 9.36
N ALA A 92 9.90 9.91 8.51
CA ALA A 92 11.35 9.81 8.68
C ALA A 92 12.02 11.18 8.61
N LEU A 93 11.51 12.08 7.75
CA LEU A 93 11.97 13.46 7.67
C LEU A 93 11.69 14.23 8.96
N LEU A 94 10.49 14.08 9.53
CA LEU A 94 10.11 14.66 10.82
C LEU A 94 11.06 14.20 11.92
N VAL A 95 11.31 12.89 12.04
CA VAL A 95 12.23 12.33 13.03
C VAL A 95 13.66 12.86 12.84
N SER A 96 14.08 13.03 11.58
CA SER A 96 15.40 13.58 11.25
C SER A 96 15.58 15.04 11.69
N THR A 97 14.53 15.81 11.94
CA THR A 97 14.65 17.23 12.34
C THR A 97 15.16 17.41 13.78
N PHE A 98 14.77 16.50 14.69
CA PHE A 98 15.18 16.53 16.09
C PHE A 98 16.24 15.48 16.44
N SER A 99 16.45 14.47 15.59
CA SER A 99 17.51 13.50 15.80
C SER A 99 18.90 14.05 15.44
N SER A 100 19.89 13.68 16.26
CA SER A 100 21.31 13.95 16.00
C SER A 100 22.02 12.79 15.25
N SER A 101 21.36 11.63 15.10
CA SER A 101 21.96 10.41 14.53
C SER A 101 21.08 9.79 13.45
N THR A 102 21.70 9.38 12.35
CA THR A 102 21.03 8.65 11.26
C THR A 102 20.50 7.31 11.74
N LEU A 103 21.25 6.59 12.59
CA LEU A 103 20.80 5.31 13.16
C LEU A 103 19.57 5.50 14.03
N PHE A 104 19.55 6.51 14.89
CA PHE A 104 18.39 6.82 15.72
C PHE A 104 17.17 7.15 14.85
N THR A 105 17.36 7.96 13.81
CA THR A 105 16.29 8.33 12.87
C THR A 105 15.68 7.09 12.23
N VAL A 106 16.52 6.19 11.69
CA VAL A 106 16.06 4.96 11.04
C VAL A 106 15.33 4.07 12.04
N VAL A 107 15.90 3.81 13.22
CA VAL A 107 15.29 2.92 14.22
C VAL A 107 13.94 3.45 14.69
N ILE A 108 13.85 4.73 15.04
CA ILE A 108 12.58 5.33 15.51
C ILE A 108 11.53 5.35 14.40
N SER A 109 11.91 5.70 13.17
CA SER A 109 10.97 5.71 12.04
C SER A 109 10.41 4.32 11.75
N THR A 110 11.27 3.29 11.81
CA THR A 110 10.84 1.89 11.66
C THR A 110 9.95 1.43 12.82
N LEU A 111 10.23 1.84 14.06
CA LEU A 111 9.35 1.54 15.19
C LEU A 111 7.98 2.21 15.05
N CYS A 112 7.94 3.49 14.65
CA CYS A 112 6.69 4.19 14.37
C CYS A 112 5.88 3.51 13.26
N TYR A 113 6.54 3.01 12.21
CA TYR A 113 5.91 2.24 11.15
C TYR A 113 5.28 0.94 11.68
N PHE A 114 6.01 0.17 12.49
CA PHE A 114 5.45 -1.03 13.10
C PHE A 114 4.29 -0.71 14.04
N ILE A 115 4.43 0.28 14.91
CA ILE A 115 3.37 0.69 15.84
C ILE A 115 2.09 1.04 15.08
N GLY A 116 2.19 1.81 13.99
CA GLY A 116 1.03 2.11 13.15
C GLY A 116 0.34 0.86 12.59
N ASN A 117 1.12 -0.10 12.08
CA ASN A 117 0.59 -1.37 11.57
C ASN A 117 -0.04 -2.24 12.68
N PHE A 118 0.55 -2.29 13.87
CA PHE A 118 0.00 -3.05 14.99
C PHE A 118 -1.29 -2.44 15.55
N ILE A 119 -1.38 -1.10 15.60
CA ILE A 119 -2.60 -0.40 16.05
C ILE A 119 -3.73 -0.63 15.04
N ALA A 120 -3.43 -0.55 13.75
CA ALA A 120 -4.33 -0.89 12.66
C ALA A 120 -4.93 -2.30 12.85
N ASP A 121 -4.08 -3.31 13.04
CA ASP A 121 -4.50 -4.70 13.15
C ASP A 121 -5.24 -5.00 14.45
N GLY A 122 -4.77 -4.43 15.55
CA GLY A 122 -5.41 -4.57 16.85
C GLY A 122 -6.80 -3.93 16.87
N LEU A 123 -6.98 -2.78 16.23
CA LEU A 123 -8.28 -2.10 16.20
C LEU A 123 -9.28 -2.83 15.31
N ASP A 124 -8.86 -3.37 14.17
CA ASP A 124 -9.75 -4.13 13.29
C ASP A 124 -10.19 -5.45 13.95
N HIS A 125 -9.28 -6.14 14.64
CA HIS A 125 -9.64 -7.30 15.44
C HIS A 125 -10.60 -6.94 16.59
N TRP A 126 -10.36 -5.80 17.26
CA TRP A 126 -11.23 -5.33 18.32
C TRP A 126 -12.63 -4.96 17.80
N ARG A 127 -12.74 -4.22 16.70
CA ARG A 127 -14.01 -3.85 16.07
C ARG A 127 -14.78 -5.06 15.56
N GLY A 128 -14.09 -6.03 14.95
CA GLY A 128 -14.68 -7.29 14.51
C GLY A 128 -15.19 -8.18 15.65
N THR A 129 -14.61 -8.07 16.85
CA THR A 129 -14.99 -8.88 18.02
C THR A 129 -16.02 -8.19 18.91
N SER A 130 -16.04 -6.86 18.97
CA SER A 130 -16.85 -6.10 19.94
C SER A 130 -18.17 -5.54 19.41
N GLY A 131 -18.45 -5.59 18.10
CA GLY A 131 -19.72 -5.11 17.54
C GLY A 131 -20.06 -3.66 17.91
N MET A 132 -19.05 -2.85 18.23
CA MET A 132 -19.20 -1.52 18.80
C MET A 132 -19.63 -0.53 17.72
N GLU A 133 -20.84 0.03 17.87
CA GLU A 133 -21.40 1.11 17.02
C GLU A 133 -20.46 2.33 16.94
N GLU A 134 -20.44 2.97 15.77
CA GLU A 134 -19.86 4.29 15.51
C GLU A 134 -20.39 5.32 16.54
N GLY A 135 -19.52 6.02 17.25
CA GLY A 135 -19.89 7.15 18.13
C GLY A 135 -19.49 7.09 19.61
N GLY A 136 -18.73 6.07 20.06
CA GLY A 136 -18.31 5.95 21.46
C GLY A 136 -17.12 6.85 21.86
N ILE A 137 -16.95 7.16 23.16
CA ILE A 137 -15.83 7.95 23.72
C ILE A 137 -14.45 7.36 23.35
N GLY A 138 -14.39 6.07 23.00
CA GLY A 138 -13.20 5.42 22.45
C GLY A 138 -12.79 5.87 21.05
N GLU A 139 -13.68 6.51 20.29
CA GLU A 139 -13.46 6.97 18.92
C GLU A 139 -12.66 8.27 18.87
N LEU A 140 -12.85 9.14 19.86
CA LEU A 140 -12.09 10.39 19.99
C LEU A 140 -10.64 10.10 20.40
N SER A 141 -10.42 9.11 21.27
CA SER A 141 -9.07 8.67 21.64
C SER A 141 -8.38 7.88 20.52
N THR A 142 -9.10 7.04 19.77
CA THR A 142 -8.52 6.41 18.56
C THR A 142 -8.20 7.43 17.48
N THR A 143 -9.08 8.41 17.24
CA THR A 143 -8.81 9.50 16.28
C THR A 143 -7.57 10.29 16.66
N ALA A 144 -7.39 10.62 17.95
CA ALA A 144 -6.18 11.28 18.43
C ALA A 144 -4.92 10.43 18.23
N ILE A 145 -5.01 9.11 18.43
CA ILE A 145 -3.92 8.17 18.16
C ILE A 145 -3.61 8.09 16.67
N PHE A 146 -4.63 8.08 15.79
CA PHE A 146 -4.47 8.06 14.33
C PHE A 146 -3.97 9.36 13.72
N VAL A 147 -4.06 10.47 14.46
CA VAL A 147 -3.39 11.74 14.09
C VAL A 147 -1.91 11.68 14.42
N ALA A 148 -1.52 11.02 15.52
CA ALA A 148 -0.12 10.86 15.91
C ALA A 148 0.60 9.77 15.10
N PHE A 149 -0.08 8.64 14.85
CA PHE A 149 0.42 7.51 14.09
C PHE A 149 -0.45 7.27 12.86
N PRO A 150 0.14 7.15 11.66
CA PRO A 150 -0.63 7.00 10.44
C PRO A 150 -1.43 5.70 10.45
N ASP A 151 -2.68 5.76 10.00
CA ASP A 151 -3.54 4.60 9.85
C ASP A 151 -3.20 3.84 8.55
N TYR A 152 -2.58 2.66 8.69
CA TYR A 152 -2.19 1.83 7.54
C TYR A 152 -3.29 0.86 7.09
N ARG A 153 -4.42 0.76 7.79
CA ARG A 153 -5.52 -0.16 7.45
C ARG A 153 -6.00 -0.05 6.00
N PRO A 154 -6.31 1.14 5.46
CA PRO A 154 -6.86 1.22 4.11
C PRO A 154 -5.81 0.88 3.03
N PHE A 155 -4.51 0.83 3.37
CA PHE A 155 -3.44 0.43 2.46
C PHE A 155 -3.33 -1.09 2.32
N LYS A 156 -3.90 -1.87 3.25
CA LYS A 156 -3.91 -3.35 3.20
C LYS A 156 -4.70 -3.94 2.04
N ILE A 157 -5.51 -3.14 1.35
CA ILE A 157 -6.21 -3.53 0.13
C ILE A 157 -5.26 -4.06 -0.96
N VAL A 158 -3.99 -3.67 -0.90
CA VAL A 158 -2.93 -4.20 -1.77
C VAL A 158 -2.84 -5.73 -1.69
N ASP A 159 -2.97 -6.32 -0.49
CA ASP A 159 -2.90 -7.77 -0.31
C ASP A 159 -4.07 -8.49 -0.99
N GLU A 160 -5.26 -7.90 -0.94
CA GLU A 160 -6.46 -8.43 -1.60
C GLU A 160 -6.33 -8.39 -3.12
N VAL A 161 -5.76 -7.31 -3.65
CA VAL A 161 -5.53 -7.15 -5.10
C VAL A 161 -4.49 -8.14 -5.60
N VAL A 162 -3.43 -8.38 -4.83
CA VAL A 162 -2.43 -9.40 -5.14
C VAL A 162 -3.04 -10.80 -5.12
N ALA A 163 -4.07 -11.04 -4.32
CA ALA A 163 -4.85 -12.29 -4.33
C ALA A 163 -5.80 -12.43 -5.55
N GLY A 164 -5.83 -11.43 -6.45
CA GLY A 164 -6.65 -11.44 -7.66
C GLY A 164 -8.04 -10.81 -7.49
N GLN A 165 -8.27 -10.07 -6.41
CA GLN A 165 -9.51 -9.29 -6.24
C GLN A 165 -9.46 -7.99 -7.05
N VAL A 166 -10.64 -7.50 -7.44
CA VAL A 166 -10.78 -6.24 -8.18
C VAL A 166 -10.54 -5.06 -7.25
N PHE A 167 -9.75 -4.07 -7.70
CA PHE A 167 -9.51 -2.87 -6.91
C PHE A 167 -10.73 -1.93 -7.00
N PRO A 168 -11.40 -1.58 -5.89
CA PRO A 168 -12.49 -0.61 -5.91
C PRO A 168 -11.94 0.81 -6.16
N PRO A 169 -12.23 1.43 -7.32
CA PRO A 169 -11.61 2.70 -7.71
C PRO A 169 -11.99 3.88 -6.80
N GLU A 170 -13.11 3.77 -6.08
CA GLU A 170 -13.59 4.75 -5.11
C GLU A 170 -12.63 4.92 -3.92
N VAL A 171 -11.99 3.83 -3.51
CA VAL A 171 -11.05 3.81 -2.37
C VAL A 171 -9.74 4.51 -2.72
N LEU A 172 -9.34 4.51 -4.01
CA LEU A 172 -8.10 5.15 -4.47
C LEU A 172 -8.10 6.66 -4.18
N GLY A 173 -9.23 7.33 -4.42
CA GLY A 173 -9.38 8.76 -4.18
C GLY A 173 -9.29 9.10 -2.68
N GLY A 174 -9.92 8.28 -1.84
CA GLY A 174 -9.84 8.41 -0.38
C GLY A 174 -8.41 8.20 0.14
N LEU A 175 -7.70 7.20 -0.37
CA LEU A 175 -6.30 6.92 -0.05
C LEU A 175 -5.35 8.04 -0.48
N ALA A 176 -5.53 8.60 -1.67
CA ALA A 176 -4.72 9.72 -2.15
C ALA A 176 -4.93 10.96 -1.27
N LEU A 177 -6.18 11.24 -0.88
CA LEU A 177 -6.52 12.36 0.01
C LEU A 177 -5.92 12.17 1.41
N SER A 178 -6.08 10.99 2.00
CA SER A 178 -5.54 10.69 3.35
C SER A 178 -4.01 10.80 3.35
N THR A 179 -3.36 10.25 2.31
CA THR A 179 -1.91 10.35 2.11
C THR A 179 -1.45 11.79 2.02
N GLY A 180 -2.12 12.61 1.19
CA GLY A 180 -1.81 14.03 1.06
C GLY A 180 -1.93 14.77 2.40
N LEU A 181 -2.97 14.45 3.19
CA LEU A 181 -3.19 15.04 4.51
C LEU A 181 -2.08 14.64 5.49
N TYR A 182 -1.73 13.36 5.59
CA TYR A 182 -0.65 12.88 6.46
C TYR A 182 0.71 13.47 6.08
N VAL A 183 1.05 13.45 4.79
CA VAL A 183 2.31 14.04 4.30
C VAL A 183 2.35 15.54 4.59
N SER A 184 1.28 16.28 4.32
CA SER A 184 1.20 17.71 4.61
C SER A 184 1.33 18.00 6.11
N LEU A 185 0.65 17.23 6.96
CA LEU A 185 0.72 17.37 8.41
C LEU A 185 2.15 17.17 8.92
N TYR A 186 2.80 16.08 8.52
CA TYR A 186 4.17 15.79 8.96
C TYR A 186 5.18 16.80 8.42
N VAL A 187 4.98 17.34 7.22
CA VAL A 187 5.80 18.41 6.68
C VAL A 187 5.65 19.71 7.48
N VAL A 188 4.42 20.10 7.83
CA VAL A 188 4.15 21.30 8.65
C VAL A 188 4.76 21.14 10.05
N LEU A 189 4.59 19.98 10.68
CA LEU A 189 5.20 19.67 11.97
C LEU A 189 6.74 19.71 11.90
N SER A 190 7.32 19.16 10.83
CA SER A 190 8.77 19.20 10.60
C SER A 190 9.28 20.62 10.46
N TRP A 191 8.54 21.45 9.73
CA TRP A 191 8.87 22.86 9.55
C TRP A 191 8.82 23.62 10.88
N PHE A 192 7.81 23.38 11.72
CA PHE A 192 7.69 24.03 13.02
C PHE A 192 8.81 23.64 14.00
N ILE A 193 9.15 22.35 14.07
CA ILE A 193 10.25 21.86 14.92
C ILE A 193 11.59 22.41 14.43
N PHE A 194 11.81 22.47 13.12
CA PHE A 194 13.02 23.03 12.55
C PHE A 194 13.14 24.54 12.81
N ALA A 195 12.06 25.30 12.63
CA ALA A 195 12.03 26.74 12.90
C ALA A 195 12.33 27.06 14.37
N ASN A 196 11.80 26.29 15.32
CA ASN A 196 12.10 26.48 16.75
C ASN A 196 13.54 26.12 17.14
N LYS A 197 14.29 25.40 16.31
CA LYS A 197 15.69 25.03 16.57
C LYS A 197 16.69 26.06 16.04
N GLU A 198 16.29 26.86 15.05
CA GLU A 198 17.14 27.92 14.46
C GLU A 198 17.05 29.27 15.19
N ILE A 199 16.06 29.45 16.09
CA ILE A 199 15.90 30.65 16.95
C ILE A 199 16.55 30.40 18.30
#